data_AF-A0A2V8U6Q0-F1
#
_entry.id   AF-A0A2V8U6Q0-F1
#
_cell.length_a   1.000
_cell.length_b   1.000
_cell.length_c   1.000
_cell.angle_alpha   90.00
_cell.angle_beta   90.00
_cell.angle_gamma   90.00
#
_symmetry.space_group_name_H-M   'P 1'
#
loop_
_entity.id
_entity.type
_entity.pdbx_description
1 polymer ?
#
loop_
_entity_poly.entity_id
_entity_poly.type
_entity_poly.pdbx_seq_one_letter_code
_entity_poly.pdbx_strand_id
1 'polypeptide(L)'
;MPGNLDLPGAWRQPIDLTDLVSIPGTSLNVTTVGAFVTRQGWTDIDGQPISYTSMPTIGSLAPFSSPGPTRDGRMKPEITAPGMGIASTLSIDAAPGILADSNLRLRIVQDGVHWVIEGTSMAAPHVTGVYAQMLTLNPTLRDAFTGPSANNDWGFGKVDALGAVENLIKNIPALQAGSDGVTFGWNGTPLASTYNVYRGDIRLLNGTYYGTCFRQGLSSPAFTDTDTPIPGSGFFYLITGVKDGVEGLLGFKSDGSPEPNDAPCSP
;
A
#
# COMPACT_ATOMS: atom_id res chain seq x y z
N MET A 1 12.93 -68.79 -19.17
CA MET A 1 12.69 -67.84 -18.07
C MET A 1 13.63 -66.65 -18.26
N PRO A 2 13.12 -65.48 -18.65
CA PRO A 2 13.81 -64.21 -18.40
C PRO A 2 13.26 -63.61 -17.10
N GLY A 3 14.19 -63.25 -16.20
CA GLY A 3 13.88 -62.72 -14.88
C GLY A 3 13.20 -61.35 -14.96
N ASN A 4 12.15 -61.19 -14.16
CA ASN A 4 11.50 -59.93 -13.93
C ASN A 4 12.43 -59.07 -13.06
N LEU A 5 13.02 -58.03 -13.64
CA LEU A 5 13.67 -56.96 -12.89
C LEU A 5 12.55 -56.10 -12.28
N ASP A 6 12.16 -56.43 -11.06
CA ASP A 6 11.46 -55.49 -10.18
C ASP A 6 12.41 -54.32 -9.93
N LEU A 7 12.24 -53.23 -10.69
CA LEU A 7 12.83 -51.94 -10.34
C LEU A 7 11.86 -51.25 -9.35
N PRO A 8 12.21 -51.13 -8.05
CA PRO A 8 11.41 -50.37 -7.11
C PRO A 8 11.66 -48.88 -7.40
N GLY A 9 10.92 -48.34 -8.36
CA GLY A 9 11.13 -46.99 -8.86
C GLY A 9 9.96 -46.46 -9.66
N ALA A 10 8.72 -46.70 -9.20
CA ALA A 10 7.60 -45.90 -9.64
C ALA A 10 7.83 -44.48 -9.12
N TRP A 11 8.26 -43.56 -9.98
CA TRP A 11 8.24 -42.13 -9.70
C TRP A 11 6.78 -41.72 -9.48
N ARG A 12 6.30 -41.84 -8.23
CA ARG A 12 5.11 -41.11 -7.78
C ARG A 12 5.38 -39.65 -8.12
N GLN A 13 4.46 -38.99 -8.85
CA GLN A 13 4.61 -37.57 -9.19
C GLN A 13 4.96 -36.79 -7.91
N PRO A 14 6.23 -36.34 -7.73
CA PRO A 14 6.67 -35.79 -6.45
C PRO A 14 6.62 -34.27 -6.51
N ILE A 15 5.69 -33.70 -7.29
CA ILE A 15 5.55 -32.26 -7.40
C ILE A 15 4.77 -31.79 -6.18
N ASP A 16 5.52 -31.41 -5.16
CA ASP A 16 5.02 -30.64 -4.03
C ASP A 16 4.67 -29.23 -4.54
N LEU A 17 3.39 -28.87 -4.45
CA LEU A 17 2.88 -27.56 -4.85
C LEU A 17 2.73 -26.59 -3.66
N THR A 18 3.21 -26.98 -2.48
CA THR A 18 3.04 -26.20 -1.24
C THR A 18 4.23 -25.29 -0.93
N ASP A 19 5.44 -25.62 -1.39
CA ASP A 19 6.68 -24.86 -1.13
C ASP A 19 7.31 -24.31 -2.43
N LEU A 20 6.63 -23.38 -3.12
CA LEU A 20 6.98 -22.96 -4.48
C LEU A 20 7.66 -21.58 -4.58
N VAL A 21 8.08 -21.01 -3.47
CA VAL A 21 8.74 -19.69 -3.44
C VAL A 21 10.09 -19.79 -4.16
N SER A 22 10.26 -18.98 -5.21
CA SER A 22 11.50 -18.96 -5.99
C SER A 22 12.63 -18.26 -5.26
N ILE A 23 13.87 -18.64 -5.58
CA ILE A 23 15.07 -17.88 -5.22
C ILE A 23 15.20 -16.72 -6.21
N PRO A 24 15.48 -15.46 -5.76
CA PRO A 24 15.94 -15.06 -4.43
C PRO A 24 14.85 -14.69 -3.42
N GLY A 25 13.56 -14.88 -3.72
CA GLY A 25 12.43 -14.58 -2.82
C GLY A 25 12.45 -15.37 -1.49
N THR A 26 13.19 -16.47 -1.41
CA THR A 26 13.40 -17.16 -0.13
C THR A 26 14.36 -16.45 0.83
N SER A 27 15.01 -15.33 0.43
CA SER A 27 15.93 -14.57 1.29
C SER A 27 15.24 -13.96 2.51
N LEU A 28 16.00 -13.82 3.61
CA LEU A 28 15.53 -13.21 4.86
C LEU A 28 15.27 -11.71 4.72
N ASN A 29 16.08 -11.01 3.94
CA ASN A 29 16.09 -9.54 3.90
C ASN A 29 15.47 -8.98 2.60
N VAL A 30 14.57 -9.74 1.98
CA VAL A 30 13.85 -9.33 0.77
C VAL A 30 12.35 -9.46 1.01
N THR A 31 11.60 -8.38 0.79
CA THR A 31 10.13 -8.48 0.72
C THR A 31 9.74 -9.24 -0.54
N THR A 32 9.12 -10.40 -0.35
CA THR A 32 8.60 -11.26 -1.41
C THR A 32 7.13 -11.00 -1.57
N VAL A 33 6.69 -10.83 -2.82
CA VAL A 33 5.36 -10.33 -3.15
C VAL A 33 4.60 -11.36 -3.96
N GLY A 34 3.47 -11.82 -3.43
CA GLY A 34 2.49 -12.64 -4.16
C GLY A 34 1.52 -11.79 -4.99
N ALA A 35 0.72 -12.42 -5.83
CA ALA A 35 -0.17 -11.74 -6.76
C ALA A 35 -1.64 -12.04 -6.47
N PHE A 36 -2.51 -11.03 -6.53
CA PHE A 36 -3.96 -11.20 -6.56
C PHE A 36 -4.60 -10.61 -7.83
N VAL A 37 -5.83 -11.03 -8.08
CA VAL A 37 -6.60 -10.70 -9.28
C VAL A 37 -7.28 -9.33 -9.14
N THR A 38 -7.04 -8.41 -10.08
CA THR A 38 -7.72 -7.10 -10.09
C THR A 38 -8.74 -6.94 -11.21
N ARG A 39 -8.63 -7.74 -12.27
CA ARG A 39 -9.43 -7.56 -13.48
C ARG A 39 -9.73 -8.91 -14.14
N GLN A 40 -10.90 -9.00 -14.76
CA GLN A 40 -11.35 -10.18 -15.52
C GLN A 40 -11.36 -9.96 -17.04
N GLY A 41 -11.42 -8.70 -17.50
CA GLY A 41 -11.45 -8.35 -18.91
C GLY A 41 -11.18 -6.86 -19.16
N TRP A 42 -10.92 -6.50 -20.41
CA TRP A 42 -10.58 -5.16 -20.86
C TRP A 42 -11.02 -4.96 -22.31
N THR A 43 -11.01 -3.71 -22.78
CA THR A 43 -11.21 -3.40 -24.20
C THR A 43 -9.86 -3.42 -24.91
N ASP A 44 -9.76 -4.20 -25.97
CA ASP A 44 -8.54 -4.31 -26.77
C ASP A 44 -8.31 -3.08 -27.68
N ILE A 45 -7.19 -3.11 -28.41
CA ILE A 45 -6.78 -2.05 -29.35
C ILE A 45 -7.80 -1.79 -30.48
N ASP A 46 -8.65 -2.76 -30.81
CA ASP A 46 -9.70 -2.62 -31.84
C ASP A 46 -11.04 -2.16 -31.25
N GLY A 47 -11.10 -1.89 -29.95
CA GLY A 47 -12.33 -1.53 -29.27
C GLY A 47 -13.21 -2.73 -28.92
N GLN A 48 -12.70 -3.97 -29.04
CA GLN A 48 -13.46 -5.17 -28.70
C GLN A 48 -13.32 -5.51 -27.21
N PRO A 49 -14.42 -5.83 -26.51
CA PRO A 49 -14.36 -6.31 -25.14
C PRO A 49 -13.81 -7.74 -25.13
N ILE A 50 -12.74 -7.98 -24.39
CA ILE A 50 -12.18 -9.31 -24.18
C ILE A 50 -12.11 -9.64 -22.70
N SER A 51 -12.06 -10.94 -22.37
CA SER A 51 -11.98 -11.42 -21.00
C SER A 51 -11.18 -12.71 -20.92
N TYR A 52 -10.68 -13.03 -19.73
CA TYR A 52 -10.09 -14.34 -19.48
C TYR A 52 -11.12 -15.45 -19.72
N THR A 53 -10.70 -16.52 -20.38
CA THR A 53 -11.57 -17.68 -20.68
C THR A 53 -12.02 -18.41 -19.42
N SER A 54 -11.11 -18.57 -18.46
CA SER A 54 -11.42 -19.01 -17.10
C SER A 54 -11.49 -17.78 -16.20
N MET A 55 -12.70 -17.26 -15.98
CA MET A 55 -12.93 -16.02 -15.23
C MET A 55 -12.37 -16.12 -13.79
N PRO A 56 -11.25 -15.43 -13.49
CA PRO A 56 -10.66 -15.47 -12.16
C PRO A 56 -11.51 -14.68 -11.17
N THR A 57 -11.58 -15.07 -9.91
CA THR A 57 -12.34 -14.30 -8.91
C THR A 57 -11.58 -13.02 -8.56
N ILE A 58 -12.20 -11.85 -8.76
CA ILE A 58 -11.56 -10.57 -8.39
C ILE A 58 -11.31 -10.56 -6.88
N GLY A 59 -10.11 -10.13 -6.49
CA GLY A 59 -9.66 -10.12 -5.10
C GLY A 59 -9.13 -11.46 -4.59
N SER A 60 -9.29 -12.57 -5.31
CA SER A 60 -8.68 -13.84 -4.93
C SER A 60 -7.18 -13.85 -5.25
N LEU A 61 -6.45 -14.76 -4.60
CA LEU A 61 -5.06 -15.05 -4.98
C LEU A 61 -5.02 -15.48 -6.44
N ALA A 62 -4.03 -14.98 -7.19
CA ALA A 62 -3.83 -15.37 -8.57
C ALA A 62 -3.36 -16.85 -8.60
N PRO A 63 -3.87 -17.68 -9.53
CA PRO A 63 -3.61 -19.12 -9.53
C PRO A 63 -2.13 -19.48 -9.77
N PHE A 64 -1.35 -18.57 -10.36
CA PHE A 64 0.10 -18.73 -10.57
C PHE A 64 0.95 -18.20 -9.41
N SER A 65 0.36 -17.57 -8.40
CA SER A 65 1.12 -17.00 -7.30
C SER A 65 1.68 -18.13 -6.44
N SER A 66 3.00 -18.30 -6.44
CA SER A 66 3.65 -19.33 -5.65
C SER A 66 3.29 -19.21 -4.16
N PRO A 67 2.73 -20.27 -3.54
CA PRO A 67 2.61 -20.34 -2.10
C PRO A 67 3.97 -20.59 -1.45
N GLY A 68 4.13 -20.13 -0.21
CA GLY A 68 5.10 -20.70 0.71
C GLY A 68 4.47 -21.78 1.60
N PRO A 69 5.21 -22.25 2.63
CA PRO A 69 6.42 -21.64 3.18
C PRO A 69 7.68 -21.82 2.32
N THR A 70 8.81 -21.26 2.78
CA THR A 70 10.12 -21.70 2.30
C THR A 70 10.42 -23.12 2.79
N ARG A 71 11.39 -23.79 2.17
CA ARG A 71 11.81 -25.16 2.57
C ARG A 71 12.25 -25.29 4.04
N ASP A 72 12.66 -24.20 4.67
CA ASP A 72 13.00 -24.13 6.10
C ASP A 72 11.84 -23.65 6.99
N GLY A 73 10.62 -23.57 6.46
CA GLY A 73 9.39 -23.31 7.21
C GLY A 73 9.07 -21.83 7.45
N ARG A 74 9.81 -20.89 6.85
CA ARG A 74 9.51 -19.45 7.00
C ARG A 74 8.31 -19.05 6.16
N MET A 75 7.50 -18.15 6.70
CA MET A 75 6.35 -17.58 6.00
C MET A 75 6.82 -16.71 4.82
N LYS A 76 6.34 -17.05 3.63
CA LYS A 76 6.53 -16.34 2.36
C LYS A 76 5.29 -16.58 1.49
N PRO A 77 4.93 -15.65 0.57
CA PRO A 77 5.38 -14.26 0.51
C PRO A 77 4.99 -13.46 1.77
N GLU A 78 5.66 -12.33 2.05
CA GLU A 78 5.26 -11.45 3.15
C GLU A 78 3.93 -10.74 2.88
N ILE A 79 3.68 -10.40 1.62
CA ILE A 79 2.51 -9.62 1.22
C ILE A 79 2.09 -9.96 -0.21
N THR A 80 0.84 -9.65 -0.55
CA THR A 80 0.30 -9.79 -1.90
C THR A 80 -0.12 -8.44 -2.46
N ALA A 81 0.06 -8.23 -3.76
CA ALA A 81 -0.30 -7.01 -4.46
C ALA A 81 -0.99 -7.31 -5.81
N PRO A 82 -1.57 -6.30 -6.49
CA PRO A 82 -2.14 -6.45 -7.83
C PRO A 82 -1.15 -7.11 -8.81
N GLY A 83 -1.49 -8.29 -9.32
CA GLY A 83 -0.58 -9.02 -10.21
C GLY A 83 -1.23 -9.74 -11.38
N MET A 84 -2.56 -9.78 -11.48
CA MET A 84 -3.26 -10.36 -12.63
C MET A 84 -4.25 -9.38 -13.25
N GLY A 85 -4.14 -9.21 -14.57
CA GLY A 85 -4.93 -8.23 -15.33
C GLY A 85 -4.41 -6.81 -15.23
N ILE A 86 -3.08 -6.64 -15.16
CA ILE A 86 -2.42 -5.35 -14.95
C ILE A 86 -2.08 -4.73 -16.30
N ALA A 87 -2.69 -3.59 -16.61
CA ALA A 87 -2.30 -2.74 -17.74
C ALA A 87 -1.11 -1.86 -17.34
N SER A 88 0.01 -1.98 -18.05
CA SER A 88 1.19 -1.13 -17.87
C SER A 88 1.75 -0.72 -19.23
N THR A 89 2.71 0.19 -19.25
CA THR A 89 3.30 0.74 -20.46
C THR A 89 3.82 -0.34 -21.42
N LEU A 90 3.43 -0.22 -22.69
CA LEU A 90 3.96 -1.02 -23.79
C LEU A 90 5.23 -0.35 -24.33
N SER A 91 6.34 -1.07 -24.32
CA SER A 91 7.59 -0.58 -24.91
C SER A 91 7.44 -0.44 -26.43
N ILE A 92 7.93 0.67 -26.98
CA ILE A 92 7.97 0.91 -28.44
C ILE A 92 8.81 -0.14 -29.17
N ASP A 93 9.84 -0.71 -28.51
CA ASP A 93 10.70 -1.74 -29.10
C ASP A 93 10.02 -3.12 -29.08
N ALA A 94 9.13 -3.38 -28.13
CA ALA A 94 8.37 -4.63 -28.03
C ALA A 94 7.12 -4.61 -28.91
N ALA A 95 6.55 -3.42 -29.16
CA ALA A 95 5.30 -3.25 -29.88
C ALA A 95 5.26 -3.93 -31.26
N PRO A 96 6.29 -3.86 -32.13
CA PRO A 96 6.24 -4.52 -33.44
C PRO A 96 6.01 -6.03 -33.36
N GLY A 97 6.66 -6.70 -32.40
CA GLY A 97 6.50 -8.14 -32.21
C GLY A 97 5.14 -8.52 -31.63
N ILE A 98 4.64 -7.73 -30.68
CA ILE A 98 3.33 -7.96 -30.05
C ILE A 98 2.19 -7.68 -31.03
N LEU A 99 2.30 -6.64 -31.87
CA LEU A 99 1.29 -6.28 -32.87
C LEU A 99 1.22 -7.30 -34.01
N ALA A 100 2.34 -7.96 -34.34
CA ALA A 100 2.38 -9.00 -35.36
C ALA A 100 1.74 -10.33 -34.90
N ASP A 101 1.60 -10.55 -33.60
CA ASP A 101 0.96 -11.73 -33.03
C ASP A 101 -0.52 -11.45 -32.69
N SER A 102 -1.42 -12.16 -33.36
CA SER A 102 -2.87 -11.98 -33.20
C SER A 102 -3.39 -12.23 -31.79
N ASN A 103 -2.71 -13.04 -30.96
CA ASN A 103 -3.11 -13.31 -29.58
C ASN A 103 -2.52 -12.27 -28.62
N LEU A 104 -1.25 -11.90 -28.80
CA LEU A 104 -0.59 -10.93 -27.93
C LEU A 104 -1.15 -9.52 -28.13
N ARG A 105 -1.54 -9.18 -29.36
CA ARG A 105 -2.23 -7.94 -29.73
C ARG A 105 -3.50 -7.68 -28.92
N LEU A 106 -4.29 -8.72 -28.62
CA LEU A 106 -5.55 -8.59 -27.88
C LEU A 106 -5.34 -8.02 -26.46
N ARG A 107 -4.14 -8.21 -25.91
CA ARG A 107 -3.77 -7.67 -24.59
C ARG A 107 -3.42 -6.17 -24.62
N ILE A 108 -3.29 -5.55 -25.79
CA ILE A 108 -3.06 -4.11 -25.88
C ILE A 108 -4.40 -3.42 -25.59
N VAL A 109 -4.40 -2.47 -24.65
CA VAL A 109 -5.58 -1.68 -24.30
C VAL A 109 -5.93 -0.74 -25.45
N GLN A 110 -7.18 -0.30 -25.53
CA GLN A 110 -7.70 0.58 -26.59
C GLN A 110 -6.86 1.84 -26.88
N ASP A 111 -6.08 2.33 -25.91
CA ASP A 111 -5.18 3.47 -26.10
C ASP A 111 -3.92 3.17 -26.95
N GLY A 112 -3.65 1.89 -27.24
CA GLY A 112 -2.53 1.45 -28.06
C GLY A 112 -1.15 1.56 -27.38
N VAL A 113 -1.08 2.04 -26.14
CA VAL A 113 0.19 2.32 -25.43
C VAL A 113 0.32 1.58 -24.11
N HIS A 114 -0.73 0.88 -23.67
CA HIS A 114 -0.67 -0.03 -22.53
C HIS A 114 -0.94 -1.47 -22.93
N TRP A 115 -0.24 -2.40 -22.28
CA TRP A 115 -0.34 -3.83 -22.50
C TRP A 115 -0.68 -4.55 -21.20
N VAL A 116 -1.67 -5.45 -21.26
CA VAL A 116 -2.18 -6.19 -20.11
C VAL A 116 -1.39 -7.49 -19.94
N ILE A 117 -0.70 -7.58 -18.81
CA ILE A 117 0.09 -8.74 -18.43
C ILE A 117 -0.20 -9.15 -16.99
N GLU A 118 0.26 -10.34 -16.63
CA GLU A 118 0.11 -10.89 -15.30
C GLU A 118 1.40 -11.57 -14.83
N GLY A 119 1.59 -11.58 -13.52
CA GLY A 119 2.72 -12.19 -12.85
C GLY A 119 2.96 -11.57 -11.47
N THR A 120 3.67 -12.30 -10.60
CA THR A 120 4.27 -11.70 -9.40
C THR A 120 5.27 -10.60 -9.76
N SER A 121 5.84 -10.64 -10.97
CA SER A 121 6.60 -9.54 -11.58
C SER A 121 5.81 -8.24 -11.73
N MET A 122 4.49 -8.29 -11.84
CA MET A 122 3.62 -7.10 -11.85
C MET A 122 3.22 -6.69 -10.43
N ALA A 123 3.10 -7.65 -9.51
CA ALA A 123 2.81 -7.37 -8.10
C ALA A 123 3.99 -6.70 -7.38
N ALA A 124 5.22 -7.16 -7.62
CA ALA A 124 6.44 -6.61 -7.02
C ALA A 124 6.59 -5.07 -7.19
N PRO A 125 6.50 -4.48 -8.40
CA PRO A 125 6.65 -3.04 -8.59
C PRO A 125 5.54 -2.21 -7.95
N HIS A 126 4.33 -2.76 -7.71
CA HIS A 126 3.32 -2.06 -6.91
C HIS A 126 3.82 -1.82 -5.48
N VAL A 127 4.37 -2.86 -4.84
CA VAL A 127 4.94 -2.74 -3.49
C VAL A 127 6.18 -1.85 -3.50
N THR A 128 7.03 -1.94 -4.52
CA THR A 128 8.16 -1.01 -4.70
C THR A 128 7.70 0.44 -4.78
N GLY A 129 6.61 0.74 -5.51
CA GLY A 129 6.05 2.09 -5.59
C GLY A 129 5.49 2.59 -4.25
N VAL A 130 4.87 1.72 -3.46
CA VAL A 130 4.44 2.04 -2.08
C VAL A 130 5.67 2.36 -1.21
N TYR A 131 6.72 1.54 -1.26
CA TYR A 131 7.96 1.80 -0.54
C TYR A 131 8.66 3.09 -0.98
N ALA A 132 8.63 3.44 -2.27
CA ALA A 132 9.17 4.70 -2.78
C ALA A 132 8.38 5.92 -2.26
N GLN A 133 7.05 5.83 -2.18
CA GLN A 133 6.22 6.86 -1.57
C GLN A 133 6.51 7.00 -0.07
N MET A 134 6.66 5.88 0.63
CA MET A 134 7.05 5.86 2.05
C MET A 134 8.39 6.56 2.27
N LEU A 135 9.37 6.36 1.39
CA LEU A 135 10.65 7.09 1.43
C LEU A 135 10.52 8.58 1.18
N THR A 136 9.62 8.98 0.28
CA THR A 136 9.36 10.39 -0.02
C THR A 136 8.75 11.10 1.19
N LEU A 137 7.83 10.43 1.88
CA LEU A 137 7.15 10.95 3.08
C LEU A 137 8.07 10.97 4.31
N ASN A 138 9.04 10.06 4.37
CA ASN A 138 10.04 10.03 5.42
C ASN A 138 11.47 9.96 4.86
N PRO A 139 12.04 11.10 4.44
CA PRO A 139 13.40 11.14 3.91
C PRO A 139 14.47 10.94 4.98
N THR A 140 14.11 10.67 6.25
CA THR A 140 15.08 10.42 7.35
C THR A 140 15.53 8.97 7.44
N LEU A 141 15.10 8.10 6.53
CA LEU A 141 15.63 6.74 6.34
C LEU A 141 16.99 6.78 5.63
N ARG A 142 17.94 7.46 6.29
CA ARG A 142 19.31 7.68 5.86
C ARG A 142 20.21 7.08 6.92
N ASP A 143 21.22 6.36 6.46
CA ASP A 143 22.32 5.92 7.31
C ASP A 143 23.65 6.55 6.85
N ALA A 144 24.72 6.25 7.59
CA ALA A 144 26.06 6.74 7.30
C ALA A 144 26.57 6.36 5.89
N PHE A 145 25.99 5.35 5.24
CA PHE A 145 26.36 4.94 3.89
C PHE A 145 25.67 5.80 2.82
N THR A 146 24.42 6.23 3.07
CA THR A 146 23.63 7.01 2.10
C THR A 146 23.97 8.50 2.06
N GLY A 147 24.65 9.02 3.07
CA GLY A 147 25.02 10.44 3.17
C GLY A 147 23.86 11.36 3.58
N PRO A 148 24.15 12.64 3.88
CA PRO A 148 23.19 13.58 4.47
C PRO A 148 22.17 14.13 3.47
N SER A 149 22.45 14.05 2.16
CA SER A 149 21.59 14.59 1.09
C SER A 149 21.38 13.55 -0.03
N ALA A 150 20.31 13.72 -0.79
CA ALA A 150 20.06 12.88 -1.96
C ALA A 150 21.25 12.97 -2.93
N ASN A 151 21.60 11.86 -3.56
CA ASN A 151 22.76 11.78 -4.45
C ASN A 151 22.56 10.70 -5.52
N ASN A 152 23.45 10.68 -6.51
CA ASN A 152 23.33 9.78 -7.66
C ASN A 152 23.62 8.30 -7.31
N ASP A 153 24.27 8.03 -6.18
CA ASP A 153 24.65 6.67 -5.78
C ASP A 153 23.56 5.98 -4.96
N TRP A 154 22.83 6.74 -4.13
CA TRP A 154 21.84 6.22 -3.19
C TRP A 154 20.43 6.80 -3.36
N GLY A 155 20.22 7.67 -4.35
CA GLY A 155 18.93 8.34 -4.57
C GLY A 155 18.49 9.12 -3.34
N PHE A 156 17.30 8.80 -2.81
CA PHE A 156 16.73 9.43 -1.62
C PHE A 156 17.12 8.75 -0.29
N GLY A 157 17.84 7.63 -0.31
CA GLY A 157 18.19 6.86 0.89
C GLY A 157 17.84 5.37 0.75
N LYS A 158 17.78 4.65 1.87
CA LYS A 158 17.42 3.22 1.91
C LYS A 158 15.96 3.05 2.28
N VAL A 159 15.25 2.14 1.59
CA VAL A 159 13.89 1.74 1.98
C VAL A 159 13.93 1.10 3.37
N ASP A 160 13.18 1.68 4.30
CA ASP A 160 12.83 1.09 5.59
C ASP A 160 11.34 1.30 5.80
N ALA A 161 10.56 0.31 5.40
CA ALA A 161 9.11 0.38 5.46
C ALA A 161 8.60 0.55 6.89
N LEU A 162 9.25 -0.10 7.86
CA LEU A 162 8.89 -0.02 9.27
C LEU A 162 9.18 1.38 9.81
N GLY A 163 10.40 1.89 9.59
CA GLY A 163 10.79 3.24 9.99
C GLY A 163 9.99 4.33 9.28
N ALA A 164 9.53 4.14 8.03
CA ALA A 164 8.64 5.08 7.36
C ALA A 164 7.25 5.12 8.00
N VAL A 165 6.64 3.97 8.33
CA VAL A 165 5.37 3.92 9.07
C VAL A 165 5.55 4.56 10.45
N GLU A 166 6.60 4.20 11.19
CA GLU A 166 6.88 4.76 12.53
C GLU A 166 7.08 6.28 12.52
N ASN A 167 7.70 6.85 11.47
CA ASN A 167 7.90 8.29 11.37
C ASN A 167 6.68 9.03 10.81
N LEU A 168 5.84 8.39 9.98
CA LEU A 168 4.50 8.89 9.65
C LEU A 168 3.64 9.00 10.93
N ILE A 169 3.79 8.05 11.85
CA ILE A 169 3.12 8.03 13.16
C ILE A 169 3.67 9.12 14.10
N LYS A 170 4.97 9.42 14.07
CA LYS A 170 5.59 10.47 14.91
C LYS A 170 5.38 11.91 14.41
N ASN A 171 5.05 12.10 13.14
CA ASN A 171 4.94 13.43 12.51
C ASN A 171 3.53 14.01 12.43
N ILE A 172 2.50 13.32 12.93
CA ILE A 172 1.24 13.99 13.29
C ILE A 172 1.48 14.57 14.68
N PRO A 173 1.61 15.90 14.84
CA PRO A 173 2.03 16.46 16.12
C PRO A 173 1.05 16.04 17.22
N ALA A 174 1.59 15.33 18.21
CA ALA A 174 1.00 15.21 19.52
C ALA A 174 0.83 16.63 20.08
N LEU A 175 -0.42 17.02 20.32
CA LEU A 175 -0.81 18.15 21.18
C LEU A 175 -0.07 19.48 20.92
N GLN A 176 -0.59 20.33 20.02
CA GLN A 176 -0.11 21.71 19.86
C GLN A 176 -0.98 22.71 20.62
N ALA A 177 -0.34 23.61 21.36
CA ALA A 177 -0.98 24.82 21.89
C ALA A 177 -0.92 25.92 20.82
N GLY A 178 -2.00 26.70 20.68
CA GLY A 178 -2.09 27.74 19.67
C GLY A 178 -1.02 28.84 19.84
N SER A 179 -0.55 29.41 18.72
CA SER A 179 0.54 30.39 18.69
C SER A 179 0.21 31.72 19.40
N ASP A 180 -1.08 32.00 19.59
CA ASP A 180 -1.65 33.20 20.20
C ASP A 180 -2.78 32.85 21.20
N GLY A 181 -2.91 31.57 21.58
CA GLY A 181 -3.96 31.07 22.48
C GLY A 181 -5.30 30.74 21.81
N VAL A 182 -5.50 31.04 20.53
CA VAL A 182 -6.76 30.79 19.79
C VAL A 182 -6.54 30.18 18.40
N THR A 183 -5.38 30.37 17.79
CA THR A 183 -5.02 29.86 16.46
C THR A 183 -4.15 28.63 16.58
N PHE A 184 -4.65 27.51 16.07
CA PHE A 184 -3.98 26.22 16.07
C PHE A 184 -3.53 25.89 14.65
N GLY A 185 -2.25 25.55 14.49
CA GLY A 185 -1.68 25.09 13.22
C GLY A 185 -0.87 23.83 13.44
N TRP A 186 -0.93 22.91 12.48
CA TRP A 186 -0.20 21.64 12.48
C TRP A 186 0.63 21.47 11.22
N ASN A 187 1.54 20.49 11.25
CA ASN A 187 2.23 20.06 10.05
C ASN A 187 1.25 19.27 9.18
N GLY A 188 0.72 19.92 8.14
CA GLY A 188 -0.11 19.27 7.14
C GLY A 188 0.65 18.20 6.36
N THR A 189 -0.08 17.21 5.85
CA THR A 189 0.46 16.19 4.93
C THR A 189 0.07 16.56 3.49
N PRO A 190 0.99 16.44 2.52
CA PRO A 190 0.67 16.67 1.11
C PRO A 190 -0.33 15.64 0.54
N LEU A 191 -0.61 14.57 1.29
CA LEU A 191 -1.59 13.55 0.90
C LEU A 191 -3.04 13.96 1.20
N ALA A 192 -3.28 14.88 2.13
CA ALA A 192 -4.63 15.32 2.48
C ALA A 192 -5.04 16.50 1.61
N SER A 193 -6.20 16.42 0.98
CA SER A 193 -6.81 17.54 0.24
C SER A 193 -7.50 18.52 1.18
N THR A 194 -8.03 18.03 2.30
CA THR A 194 -8.69 18.83 3.33
C THR A 194 -8.44 18.22 4.72
N TYR A 195 -8.74 18.96 5.77
CA TYR A 195 -8.63 18.51 7.16
C TYR A 195 -9.95 18.68 7.90
N ASN A 196 -10.23 17.75 8.81
CA ASN A 196 -11.29 17.88 9.80
C ASN A 196 -10.68 18.03 11.19
N VAL A 197 -11.38 18.77 12.05
CA VAL A 197 -10.97 19.05 13.43
C VAL A 197 -12.08 18.59 14.35
N TYR A 198 -11.73 17.74 15.29
CA TYR A 198 -12.57 17.29 16.40
C TYR A 198 -12.20 18.09 17.64
N ARG A 199 -13.21 18.53 18.40
CA ARG A 199 -13.02 19.24 19.67
C ARG A 199 -13.73 18.49 20.79
N GLY A 200 -13.07 18.38 21.94
CA GLY A 200 -13.68 17.85 23.17
C GLY A 200 -13.24 18.62 24.41
N ASP A 201 -13.95 18.41 25.51
CA ASP A 201 -13.55 18.92 26.83
C ASP A 201 -12.55 17.94 27.46
N ILE A 202 -11.42 18.45 27.95
CA ILE A 202 -10.36 17.64 28.56
C ILE A 202 -10.86 16.80 29.74
N ARG A 203 -11.92 17.22 30.42
CA ARG A 203 -12.54 16.49 31.52
C ARG A 203 -13.33 15.27 31.07
N LEU A 204 -13.71 15.23 29.80
CA LEU A 204 -14.44 14.12 29.18
C LEU A 204 -13.50 13.18 28.40
N LEU A 205 -12.25 13.60 28.18
CA LEU A 205 -11.25 12.80 27.49
C LEU A 205 -11.07 11.46 28.21
N ASN A 206 -11.33 10.38 27.50
CA ASN A 206 -11.12 9.01 27.96
C ASN A 206 -10.73 8.14 26.77
N GLY A 207 -10.40 6.86 26.99
CA GLY A 207 -9.96 5.95 25.92
C GLY A 207 -11.00 5.60 24.86
N THR A 208 -12.18 6.22 24.88
CA THR A 208 -13.29 6.02 23.92
C THR A 208 -13.93 7.32 23.46
N TYR A 209 -13.60 8.47 24.04
CA TYR A 209 -14.18 9.76 23.67
C TYR A 209 -13.09 10.76 23.30
N TYR A 210 -13.09 11.09 22.02
CA TYR A 210 -12.08 11.91 21.35
C TYR A 210 -12.67 13.22 20.78
N GLY A 211 -13.79 13.64 21.36
CA GLY A 211 -14.50 14.84 20.94
C GLY A 211 -15.47 14.58 19.80
N THR A 212 -16.09 15.65 19.33
CA THR A 212 -17.03 15.64 18.21
C THR A 212 -16.51 16.51 17.08
N CYS A 213 -16.96 16.24 15.85
CA CYS A 213 -16.65 17.08 14.71
C CYS A 213 -16.93 18.57 15.04
N PHE A 214 -15.91 19.41 14.87
CA PHE A 214 -15.95 20.84 15.18
C PHE A 214 -15.74 21.71 13.94
N ARG A 215 -14.81 21.32 13.07
CA ARG A 215 -14.61 21.91 11.74
C ARG A 215 -14.37 20.81 10.72
N GLN A 216 -14.79 21.05 9.48
CA GLN A 216 -14.59 20.11 8.38
C GLN A 216 -14.18 20.84 7.11
N GLY A 217 -13.48 20.12 6.23
CA GLY A 217 -13.13 20.64 4.90
C GLY A 217 -12.11 21.78 4.91
N LEU A 218 -11.27 21.89 5.95
CA LEU A 218 -10.25 22.93 6.02
C LEU A 218 -9.19 22.70 4.95
N SER A 219 -8.95 23.68 4.09
CA SER A 219 -7.94 23.60 3.02
C SER A 219 -6.52 23.92 3.49
N SER A 220 -6.38 24.53 4.66
CA SER A 220 -5.11 24.82 5.31
C SER A 220 -4.95 23.99 6.59
N PRO A 221 -3.71 23.62 6.96
CA PRO A 221 -3.44 22.91 8.21
C PRO A 221 -3.45 23.85 9.43
N ALA A 222 -4.49 24.68 9.53
CA ALA A 222 -4.70 25.62 10.62
C ALA A 222 -6.19 25.97 10.76
N PHE A 223 -6.62 26.27 11.99
CA PHE A 223 -7.91 26.89 12.29
C PHE A 223 -7.81 27.78 13.54
N THR A 224 -8.86 28.57 13.78
CA THR A 224 -8.99 29.40 14.98
C THR A 224 -10.22 28.98 15.79
N ASP A 225 -10.07 28.82 17.10
CA ASP A 225 -11.14 28.66 18.08
C ASP A 225 -11.06 29.78 19.11
N THR A 226 -12.07 30.65 19.11
CA THR A 226 -12.17 31.79 20.03
C THR A 226 -12.95 31.46 21.31
N ASP A 227 -13.47 30.24 21.43
CA ASP A 227 -14.21 29.84 22.62
C ASP A 227 -13.26 29.70 23.82
N THR A 228 -13.70 30.21 24.97
CA THR A 228 -12.98 30.05 26.23
C THR A 228 -13.57 28.87 27.02
N PRO A 229 -12.76 27.88 27.42
CA PRO A 229 -13.23 26.79 28.26
C PRO A 229 -13.63 27.32 29.64
N ILE A 230 -14.53 26.62 30.34
CA ILE A 230 -14.89 27.04 31.70
C ILE A 230 -13.66 27.04 32.62
N PRO A 231 -13.59 27.94 33.61
CA PRO A 231 -12.44 27.98 34.52
C PRO A 231 -12.13 26.61 35.14
N GLY A 232 -10.87 26.17 35.06
CA GLY A 232 -10.43 24.86 35.54
C GLY A 232 -10.63 23.70 34.54
N SER A 233 -10.99 23.99 33.29
CA SER A 233 -11.08 23.01 32.20
C SER A 233 -10.26 23.46 30.98
N GLY A 234 -10.26 22.67 29.92
CA GLY A 234 -9.60 22.96 28.65
C GLY A 234 -10.28 22.23 27.50
N PHE A 235 -10.08 22.71 26.28
CA PHE A 235 -10.40 21.94 25.09
C PHE A 235 -9.21 21.10 24.66
N PHE A 236 -9.48 19.94 24.08
CA PHE A 236 -8.51 19.20 23.28
C PHE A 236 -9.00 19.13 21.84
N TYR A 237 -8.04 19.00 20.92
CA TYR A 237 -8.30 18.93 19.50
C TYR A 237 -7.61 17.72 18.88
N LEU A 238 -8.30 17.08 17.94
CA LEU A 238 -7.74 16.04 17.08
C LEU A 238 -7.99 16.41 15.64
N ILE A 239 -7.03 16.05 14.78
CA ILE A 239 -7.03 16.43 13.38
C ILE A 239 -6.93 15.17 12.54
N THR A 240 -7.82 15.05 11.55
CA THR A 240 -7.77 14.01 10.53
C THR A 240 -7.53 14.65 9.16
N GLY A 241 -6.78 13.94 8.32
CA GLY A 241 -6.65 14.27 6.90
C GLY A 241 -7.74 13.59 6.10
N VAL A 242 -8.28 14.28 5.09
CA VAL A 242 -9.24 13.72 4.13
C VAL A 242 -8.60 13.76 2.75
N LYS A 243 -8.65 12.64 2.04
CA LYS A 243 -8.18 12.51 0.66
C LYS A 243 -9.23 11.83 -0.18
N ASP A 244 -9.65 12.50 -1.25
CA ASP A 244 -10.62 11.98 -2.22
C ASP A 244 -11.93 11.47 -1.56
N GLY A 245 -12.37 12.19 -0.52
CA GLY A 245 -13.59 11.86 0.26
C GLY A 245 -13.40 10.80 1.35
N VAL A 246 -12.20 10.22 1.48
CA VAL A 246 -11.88 9.26 2.54
C VAL A 246 -11.16 9.98 3.68
N GLU A 247 -11.75 9.91 4.87
CA GLU A 247 -11.17 10.46 6.10
C GLU A 247 -10.24 9.44 6.78
N GLY A 248 -9.11 9.93 7.30
CA GLY A 248 -8.14 9.12 8.05
C GLY A 248 -8.60 8.75 9.47
N LEU A 249 -7.78 7.94 10.13
CA LEU A 249 -7.97 7.54 11.52
C LEU A 249 -7.71 8.70 12.50
N LEU A 250 -8.27 8.60 13.72
CA LEU A 250 -8.04 9.59 14.80
C LEU A 250 -6.67 9.46 15.46
N GLY A 251 -5.98 8.33 15.24
CA GLY A 251 -4.67 8.04 15.81
C GLY A 251 -4.46 6.54 16.00
N PHE A 252 -3.55 6.19 16.90
CA PHE A 252 -3.27 4.82 17.33
C PHE A 252 -3.12 4.78 18.85
N LYS A 253 -3.50 3.66 19.47
CA LYS A 253 -3.28 3.37 20.88
C LYS A 253 -1.80 3.16 21.17
N SER A 254 -1.44 3.18 22.45
CA SER A 254 -0.07 2.88 22.90
C SER A 254 0.40 1.46 22.55
N ASP A 255 -0.52 0.55 22.27
CA ASP A 255 -0.24 -0.81 21.79
C ASP A 255 -0.11 -0.91 20.26
N GLY A 256 -0.21 0.22 19.55
CA GLY A 256 -0.10 0.29 18.09
C GLY A 256 -1.36 -0.10 17.33
N SER A 257 -2.48 -0.40 18.00
CA SER A 257 -3.76 -0.62 17.33
C SER A 257 -4.38 0.72 16.85
N PRO A 258 -5.05 0.75 15.69
CA PRO A 258 -5.66 1.97 15.17
C PRO A 258 -6.81 2.44 16.06
N GLU A 259 -6.93 3.75 16.24
CA GLU A 259 -8.08 4.38 16.86
C GLU A 259 -9.11 4.68 15.75
N PRO A 260 -10.19 3.90 15.64
CA PRO A 260 -11.18 4.10 14.59
C PRO A 260 -11.91 5.43 14.79
N ASN A 261 -12.31 6.05 13.68
CA ASN A 261 -13.18 7.21 13.70
C ASN A 261 -14.64 6.77 13.57
N ASP A 262 -15.24 6.38 14.69
CA ASP A 262 -16.60 5.82 14.72
C ASP A 262 -17.71 6.87 14.53
N ALA A 263 -17.36 8.16 14.58
CA ALA A 263 -18.29 9.28 14.39
C ALA A 263 -17.65 10.36 13.50
N PRO A 264 -17.38 10.05 12.21
CA PRO A 264 -16.73 10.99 11.31
C PRO A 264 -17.59 12.23 11.06
N CYS A 265 -16.94 13.33 10.69
CA CYS A 265 -17.62 14.53 10.22
C CYS A 265 -18.55 14.16 9.04
N SER A 266 -19.82 14.57 9.10
CA SER A 266 -20.76 14.30 8.00
C SER A 266 -20.34 15.12 6.77
N PRO A 267 -20.24 14.50 5.58
CA PRO A 267 -19.98 15.22 4.34
C PRO A 267 -21.04 16.29 4.04
#